data_AF-A0A0V1AMI4-F1
#
_entry.id   AF-A0A0V1AMI4-F1
#
_cell.length_a   1.000
_cell.length_b   1.000
_cell.length_c   1.000
_cell.angle_alpha   90.00
_cell.angle_beta   90.00
_cell.angle_gamma   90.00
#
_symmetry.space_group_name_H-M   'P 1'
#
loop_
_entity.id
_entity.type
_entity.pdbx_description
1 polymer ?
#
loop_
_entity_poly.entity_id
_entity_poly.type
_entity_poly.pdbx_seq_one_letter_code
_entity_poly.pdbx_strand_id
1 'polypeptide(L)'
;MFILYVTVIYTLHLGVTFFVYKLPAGKSSHYLKPTDADWTAAADIDAQQQPIHSTMNKYLGSGNKANTNIIAYSNYPPHFKFELPMSPGKGVIMAEDNNKGFWLVHTA
;
A
#
# COMPACT_ATOMS: atom_id res chain seq x y z
N MET A 1 -16.69 1.80 16.82
CA MET A 1 -16.39 2.60 15.61
C MET A 1 -15.65 1.71 14.63
N PHE A 2 -16.31 1.26 13.56
CA PHE A 2 -15.68 0.44 12.53
C PHE A 2 -14.90 1.37 11.60
N ILE A 3 -13.58 1.28 11.61
CA ILE A 3 -12.73 2.02 10.67
C ILE A 3 -12.53 1.11 9.47
N LEU A 4 -13.08 1.51 8.33
CA LEU A 4 -12.88 0.85 7.05
C LEU A 4 -11.47 1.20 6.54
N TYR A 5 -10.57 0.23 6.52
CA TYR A 5 -9.23 0.39 5.94
C TYR A 5 -9.26 -0.09 4.49
N VAL A 6 -9.54 0.82 3.54
CA VAL A 6 -9.43 0.53 2.11
C VAL A 6 -8.06 1.01 1.63
N THR A 7 -7.22 0.07 1.19
CA THR A 7 -6.00 0.39 0.48
C THR A 7 -6.23 0.27 -1.02
N VAL A 8 -6.09 1.38 -1.76
CA VAL A 8 -6.22 1.41 -3.22
C VAL A 8 -4.84 1.58 -3.83
N ILE A 9 -4.49 0.73 -4.80
CA ILE A 9 -3.27 0.90 -5.59
C ILE A 9 -3.56 1.09 -7.08
N TYR A 10 -3.12 2.22 -7.63
CA TYR A 10 -3.09 2.46 -9.07
C TYR A 10 -1.67 2.27 -9.57
N THR A 11 -1.44 1.34 -10.51
CA THR A 11 -0.16 1.23 -11.23
C THR A 11 -0.35 1.57 -12.71
N LEU A 12 0.34 2.62 -13.18
CA LEU A 12 0.51 2.83 -14.62
C LEU A 12 1.55 1.80 -15.10
N HIS A 13 1.18 0.93 -16.06
CA HIS A 13 2.03 -0.06 -16.75
C HIS A 13 2.35 -1.42 -16.08
N LEU A 14 1.88 -1.76 -14.88
CA LEU A 14 2.08 -3.11 -14.32
C LEU A 14 0.80 -3.92 -14.05
N GLY A 15 -0.38 -3.35 -14.29
CA GLY A 15 -1.65 -4.09 -14.30
C GLY A 15 -2.05 -4.71 -12.96
N VAL A 16 -1.40 -4.35 -11.85
CA VAL A 16 -1.74 -4.86 -10.52
C VAL A 16 -2.46 -3.78 -9.75
N THR A 17 -3.79 -3.75 -9.91
CA THR A 17 -4.70 -3.03 -9.03
C THR A 17 -5.26 -4.03 -8.03
N PHE A 18 -5.19 -3.76 -6.74
CA PHE A 18 -5.80 -4.62 -5.74
C PHE A 18 -6.30 -3.80 -4.57
N PHE A 19 -7.27 -4.36 -3.87
CA PHE A 19 -7.70 -3.88 -2.56
C PHE A 19 -7.22 -4.85 -1.49
N VAL A 20 -6.86 -4.31 -0.32
CA VAL A 20 -6.64 -5.12 0.88
C VAL A 20 -7.50 -4.57 2.00
N TYR A 21 -8.22 -5.46 2.67
CA TYR A 21 -8.98 -5.18 3.87
C TYR A 21 -8.34 -5.89 5.06
N LYS A 22 -7.89 -5.11 6.04
CA LYS A 22 -7.30 -5.62 7.28
C LYS A 22 -8.39 -5.82 8.33
N LEU A 23 -8.38 -6.97 9.02
CA LEU A 23 -9.30 -7.22 10.13
C LEU A 23 -8.91 -6.42 11.40
N PRO A 24 -9.89 -6.06 12.25
CA PRO A 24 -9.61 -5.39 13.52
C PRO A 24 -8.66 -6.20 14.42
N ALA A 25 -7.80 -5.51 15.17
CA ALA A 25 -6.94 -6.08 16.23
C ALA A 25 -5.94 -7.18 15.82
N GLY A 26 -5.70 -7.38 14.53
CA GLY A 26 -4.78 -8.42 14.06
C GLY A 26 -4.04 -8.06 12.78
N LYS A 27 -3.28 -9.01 12.25
CA LYS A 27 -2.60 -8.91 10.95
C LYS A 27 -3.39 -9.57 9.83
N SER A 28 -4.39 -10.39 10.15
CA SER A 28 -5.23 -11.08 9.17
C SER A 28 -5.88 -10.09 8.20
N SER A 29 -5.91 -10.47 6.94
CA SER A 29 -6.40 -9.61 5.88
C SER A 29 -7.15 -10.38 4.81
N HIS A 30 -7.88 -9.67 3.97
CA HIS A 30 -8.47 -10.17 2.73
C HIS A 30 -7.99 -9.26 1.61
N TYR A 31 -7.82 -9.80 0.41
CA TYR A 31 -7.55 -8.98 -0.77
C TYR A 31 -8.48 -9.31 -1.92
N LEU A 32 -8.59 -8.37 -2.84
CA LEU A 32 -9.37 -8.49 -4.06
C LEU A 32 -8.56 -7.94 -5.23
N LYS A 33 -8.33 -8.76 -6.26
CA LYS A 33 -7.70 -8.37 -7.53
C LYS A 33 -8.77 -8.16 -8.61
N PRO A 34 -8.45 -7.55 -9.76
CA PRO A 34 -9.46 -7.11 -10.73
C PRO A 34 -10.21 -8.28 -11.39
N THR A 35 -9.61 -9.46 -11.40
CA THR A 35 -10.17 -10.69 -11.98
C THR A 35 -10.77 -11.63 -10.95
N ASP A 36 -10.72 -11.29 -9.67
CA ASP A 36 -11.22 -12.16 -8.61
C ASP A 36 -12.76 -12.04 -8.54
N ALA A 37 -13.43 -13.19 -8.40
CA ALA A 37 -14.89 -13.22 -8.25
C ALA A 37 -15.35 -12.82 -6.84
N ASP A 38 -14.49 -12.99 -5.83
CA ASP A 38 -14.75 -12.68 -4.44
C ASP A 38 -13.44 -12.37 -3.69
N TRP A 39 -13.55 -11.81 -2.49
CA TRP A 39 -12.44 -11.56 -1.59
C TRP A 39 -11.72 -12.86 -1.24
N THR A 40 -10.41 -12.87 -1.42
CA THR A 40 -9.57 -13.98 -1.01
C THR A 40 -9.00 -13.71 0.38
N ALA A 41 -9.15 -14.67 1.29
CA ALA A 41 -8.48 -14.62 2.58
C ALA A 41 -6.96 -14.60 2.38
N ALA A 42 -6.32 -13.63 3.00
CA ALA A 42 -4.87 -13.50 3.04
C ALA A 42 -4.34 -13.90 4.41
N ALA A 43 -3.07 -14.28 4.42
CA ALA A 43 -2.32 -14.41 5.65
C ALA A 43 -2.15 -13.01 6.30
N ASP A 44 -1.27 -12.95 7.30
CA ASP A 44 -0.86 -11.70 7.91
C ASP A 44 -0.43 -10.67 6.84
N ILE A 45 -0.96 -9.45 6.94
CA ILE A 45 -0.82 -8.36 5.96
C ILE A 45 0.64 -7.99 5.66
N ASP A 46 1.55 -8.25 6.60
CA ASP A 46 2.98 -8.01 6.51
C ASP A 46 3.80 -9.24 6.07
N ALA A 47 3.16 -10.38 5.82
CA ALA A 47 3.84 -11.55 5.28
C ALA A 47 4.35 -11.28 3.85
N GLN A 48 5.52 -11.85 3.53
CA GLN A 48 6.27 -11.53 2.29
C GLN A 48 5.48 -11.79 1.01
N GLN A 49 4.61 -12.80 1.02
CA GLN A 49 3.81 -13.22 -0.13
C GLN A 49 2.57 -12.33 -0.34
N GLN A 50 2.29 -11.39 0.58
CA GLN A 50 1.11 -10.54 0.45
C GLN A 50 1.29 -9.46 -0.62
N PRO A 51 0.18 -9.02 -1.26
CA PRO A 51 0.22 -8.00 -2.31
C PRO A 51 0.91 -6.69 -1.90
N ILE A 52 0.73 -6.23 -0.66
CA ILE A 52 1.37 -5.00 -0.15
C ILE A 52 2.89 -5.18 -0.07
N HIS A 53 3.36 -6.26 0.58
CA HIS A 53 4.79 -6.51 0.74
C HIS A 53 5.48 -6.73 -0.61
N SER A 54 4.89 -7.55 -1.49
CA SER A 54 5.44 -7.83 -2.81
C SER A 54 5.52 -6.57 -3.69
N THR A 55 4.52 -5.68 -3.62
CA THR A 55 4.55 -4.37 -4.29
C THR A 55 5.68 -3.51 -3.75
N MET A 56 5.73 -3.30 -2.43
CA MET A 56 6.79 -2.47 -1.83
C MET A 56 8.19 -3.04 -2.10
N ASN A 57 8.38 -4.35 -2.07
CA ASN A 57 9.67 -4.98 -2.35
C ASN A 57 10.10 -4.83 -3.81
N LYS A 58 9.16 -4.90 -4.77
CA LYS A 58 9.46 -4.69 -6.20
C LYS A 58 10.08 -3.32 -6.47
N TYR A 59 9.69 -2.34 -5.68
CA TYR A 59 10.00 -0.93 -5.90
C TYR A 59 11.08 -0.37 -4.94
N LEU A 60 11.04 -0.75 -3.66
CA LEU A 60 12.05 -0.38 -2.67
C LEU A 60 13.24 -1.34 -2.65
N GLY A 61 13.07 -2.60 -3.04
CA GLY A 61 14.11 -3.61 -3.06
C GLY A 61 14.92 -3.66 -4.36
N SER A 62 14.50 -2.95 -5.42
CA SER A 62 15.22 -2.92 -6.70
C SER A 62 16.59 -2.24 -6.56
N GLY A 63 17.65 -2.86 -7.08
CA GLY A 63 19.02 -2.30 -7.00
C GLY A 63 19.28 -1.11 -7.93
N ASN A 64 18.48 -0.96 -8.99
CA ASN A 64 18.59 0.16 -9.92
C ASN A 64 17.52 1.21 -9.60
N LYS A 65 17.92 2.26 -8.87
CA LYS A 65 17.03 3.36 -8.44
C LYS A 65 17.29 4.67 -9.17
N ALA A 66 18.03 4.64 -10.28
CA ALA A 66 18.19 5.83 -11.10
C ALA A 66 16.80 6.38 -11.44
N ASN A 67 16.58 7.67 -11.16
CA ASN A 67 15.32 8.38 -11.43
C ASN A 67 14.07 7.88 -10.69
N THR A 68 14.24 7.10 -9.61
CA THR A 68 13.14 6.71 -8.73
C THR A 68 12.81 7.83 -7.74
N ASN A 69 11.58 8.33 -7.76
CA ASN A 69 11.08 9.33 -6.82
C ASN A 69 9.98 8.73 -5.94
N ILE A 70 10.06 9.01 -4.63
CA ILE A 70 9.11 8.50 -3.63
C ILE A 70 8.62 9.65 -2.77
N ILE A 71 7.30 9.76 -2.63
CA ILE A 71 6.62 10.69 -1.72
C ILE A 71 5.81 9.86 -0.74
N ALA A 72 6.19 9.89 0.54
CA ALA A 72 5.40 9.30 1.62
C ALA A 72 4.65 10.41 2.37
N TYR A 73 3.37 10.20 2.66
CA TYR A 73 2.55 11.14 3.43
C TYR A 73 1.82 10.43 4.57
N SER A 74 1.73 11.11 5.71
CA SER A 74 1.01 10.65 6.90
C SER A 74 0.78 11.85 7.82
N ASN A 75 -0.38 11.91 8.48
CA ASN A 75 -0.57 12.82 9.61
C ASN A 75 0.22 12.40 10.84
N TYR A 76 0.74 11.18 10.89
CA TYR A 76 1.62 10.69 11.94
C TYR A 76 2.76 9.87 11.33
N PRO A 77 3.83 10.52 10.84
CA PRO A 77 4.97 9.83 10.25
C PRO A 77 5.72 8.97 11.29
N PRO A 78 6.41 7.89 10.86
CA PRO A 78 7.27 7.13 11.75
C PRO A 78 8.28 8.05 12.46
N HIS A 79 8.50 7.81 13.76
CA HIS A 79 9.38 8.61 14.64
C HIS A 79 8.93 10.03 14.97
N PHE A 80 7.75 10.48 14.49
CA PHE A 80 7.14 11.70 15.01
C PHE A 80 6.60 11.45 16.41
N LYS A 81 6.64 12.50 17.25
CA LYS A 81 6.18 12.42 18.65
C LYS A 81 4.70 12.74 18.82
N PHE A 82 4.06 13.31 17.81
CA PHE A 82 2.66 13.72 17.85
C PHE A 82 2.04 13.68 16.45
N GLU A 83 0.72 13.53 16.39
CA GLU A 83 -0.05 13.59 15.16
C GLU A 83 -0.25 15.06 14.74
N LEU A 84 -0.06 15.32 13.46
CA LEU A 84 -0.35 16.60 12.83
C LEU A 84 -1.87 16.74 12.65
N PRO A 85 -2.44 17.96 12.77
CA PRO A 85 -3.87 18.22 12.57
C PRO A 85 -4.23 18.26 11.07
N MET A 86 -3.83 17.23 10.33
CA MET A 86 -4.08 17.04 8.91
C MET A 86 -4.94 15.79 8.69
N SER A 87 -5.34 15.54 7.43
CA SER A 87 -6.13 14.36 7.06
C SER A 87 -5.48 13.06 7.58
N PRO A 88 -6.25 12.11 8.17
CA PRO A 88 -5.73 10.85 8.68
C PRO A 88 -5.29 9.87 7.57
N GLY A 89 -5.51 10.24 6.30
CA GLY A 89 -5.06 9.49 5.14
C GLY A 89 -3.53 9.44 5.06
N LYS A 90 -3.01 8.24 4.87
CA LYS A 90 -1.59 7.92 4.76
C LYS A 90 -1.33 7.26 3.41
N GLY A 91 -0.08 7.23 2.98
CA GLY A 91 0.26 6.55 1.76
C GLY A 91 1.64 6.82 1.22
N VAL A 92 1.91 6.19 0.09
CA VAL A 92 3.16 6.29 -0.66
C VAL A 92 2.84 6.44 -2.13
N ILE A 93 3.36 7.48 -2.76
CA ILE A 93 3.38 7.66 -4.21
C ILE A 93 4.80 7.39 -4.68
N MET A 94 4.94 6.61 -5.73
CA MET A 94 6.20 6.36 -6.40
C MET A 94 6.05 6.58 -7.89
N ALA A 95 7.07 7.20 -8.48
CA ALA A 95 7.26 7.26 -9.92
C ALA A 95 8.70 6.86 -10.27
N GLU A 96 8.86 6.13 -11.37
CA GLU A 96 10.15 5.75 -11.96
C GLU A 96 10.09 5.88 -13.50
N ASP A 97 11.23 5.67 -14.14
CA ASP A 97 11.35 5.69 -15.60
C ASP A 97 10.38 4.71 -16.30
N ASN A 98 10.17 4.92 -17.60
CA ASN A 98 9.27 4.11 -18.42
C ASN A 98 7.80 4.18 -18.00
N ASN A 99 7.34 5.34 -17.51
CA ASN A 99 5.95 5.59 -17.10
C ASN A 99 5.44 4.59 -16.06
N LYS A 100 6.33 4.09 -15.20
CA LYS A 100 5.97 3.19 -14.12
C LYS A 100 5.83 3.99 -12.84
N GLY A 101 4.86 3.60 -12.03
CA GLY A 101 4.63 4.21 -10.75
C GLY A 101 3.46 3.55 -10.06
N PHE A 102 3.35 3.78 -8.76
CA PHE A 102 2.20 3.35 -8.00
C PHE A 102 1.80 4.38 -6.96
N TRP A 103 0.53 4.35 -6.57
CA TRP A 103 0.05 5.09 -5.40
C TRP A 103 -0.61 4.13 -4.43
N LEU A 104 -0.04 3.95 -3.24
CA LEU A 104 -0.63 3.22 -2.13
C LEU A 104 -1.30 4.21 -1.18
N VAL A 105 -2.60 4.05 -0.96
CA VAL A 105 -3.39 4.83 0.01
C VAL A 105 -3.77 3.95 1.17
N HIS A 106 -3.70 4.39 2.43
CA HIS A 106 -4.26 3.66 3.57
C HIS A 106 -4.60 4.60 4.73
N THR A 107 -5.29 4.08 5.75
CA THR A 107 -5.66 4.84 6.97
C THR A 107 -5.11 4.22 8.26
N ALA A 108 -4.25 3.20 8.13
CA ALA A 108 -3.67 2.42 9.24
C ALA A 108 -3.21 3.26 10.44
#